data_AF-A0ABD6BN35-F1
#
_entry.id   AF-A0ABD6BN35-F1
#
_cell.length_a   1.000
_cell.length_b   1.000
_cell.length_c   1.000
_cell.angle_alpha   90.00
_cell.angle_beta   90.00
_cell.angle_gamma   90.00
#
_symmetry.space_group_name_H-M   'P 1'
#
loop_
_entity.id
_entity.type
_entity.pdbx_description
1 polymer ?
#
loop_
_entity_poly.entity_id
_entity_poly.type
_entity_poly.pdbx_seq_one_letter_code
_entity_poly.pdbx_strand_id
1 'polypeptide(L)'
;MTRRLLAAMSGWGKSWYAQLLFETNLPEFDLVAIFDYKDEYRGLVKAGLASHYIVGDRERAWSVEDWEAFFESNPKVVLARHRLKPEEWREVVAKAVQALRNLAGPSRSALAGIDEAHFVAPQTGKIPDAIEGLSTTGRGEGASSMWITQRLAKLDETVGSQCDERIIGGFSGDRDRGKVDPEYPEDVHNPQARSIARLPDELRVDGESIALRRFEEDGSTVGSEWVYSNNKGEMERRDTRELTMQTTHYGPEGHPIHDPN
;
A
#
# COMPACT_ATOMS: atom_id res chain seq x y z
N MET A 1 1.01 4.73 -15.64
CA MET A 1 0.93 3.50 -14.82
C MET A 1 -0.09 3.78 -13.74
N THR A 2 -0.99 2.84 -13.44
CA THR A 2 -2.26 3.17 -12.76
C THR A 2 -2.51 2.38 -11.49
N ARG A 3 -1.89 1.20 -11.32
CA ARG A 3 -2.16 0.33 -10.17
C ARG A 3 -0.85 -0.19 -9.61
N ARG A 4 -0.60 0.05 -8.32
CA ARG A 4 0.65 -0.32 -7.66
C ARG A 4 0.37 -1.16 -6.42
N LEU A 5 1.11 -2.25 -6.25
CA LEU A 5 1.12 -3.07 -5.04
C LEU A 5 2.37 -2.74 -4.22
N LEU A 6 2.20 -2.44 -2.93
CA LEU A 6 3.28 -2.31 -1.96
C LEU A 6 3.07 -3.35 -0.85
N ALA A 7 4.01 -4.28 -0.69
CA ALA A 7 3.81 -5.35 0.28
C ALA A 7 5.10 -5.79 0.97
N ALA A 8 5.04 -5.88 2.30
CA ALA A 8 6.09 -6.46 3.14
C ALA A 8 5.54 -6.77 4.54
N MET A 9 6.20 -7.67 5.26
CA MET A 9 5.84 -7.94 6.66
C MET A 9 6.09 -6.72 7.58
N SER A 10 5.60 -6.79 8.82
CA SER A 10 5.83 -5.72 9.81
C SER A 10 7.33 -5.50 10.07
N GLY A 11 7.69 -4.25 10.38
CA GLY A 11 9.08 -3.86 10.63
C GLY A 11 9.94 -3.77 9.37
N TRP A 12 9.38 -3.70 8.17
CA TRP A 12 10.12 -3.46 6.92
C TRP A 12 10.04 -2.01 6.45
N GLY A 13 9.40 -1.11 7.19
CA GLY A 13 9.20 0.28 6.73
C GLY A 13 8.11 0.43 5.66
N LYS A 14 7.15 -0.50 5.60
CA LYS A 14 6.06 -0.47 4.61
C LYS A 14 5.26 0.84 4.63
N SER A 15 4.82 1.29 5.80
CA SER A 15 4.03 2.51 5.91
C SER A 15 4.87 3.77 5.72
N TRP A 16 6.16 3.74 6.09
CA TRP A 16 7.12 4.78 5.70
C TRP A 16 7.24 4.89 4.18
N TYR A 17 7.42 3.77 3.48
CA TYR A 17 7.57 3.79 2.02
C TYR A 17 6.25 4.14 1.32
N ALA A 18 5.12 3.66 1.83
CA ALA A 18 3.79 4.10 1.37
C ALA A 18 3.61 5.61 1.51
N GLN A 19 3.99 6.19 2.67
CA GLN A 19 3.90 7.63 2.90
C GLN A 19 4.77 8.41 1.91
N LEU A 20 6.01 7.97 1.66
CA LEU A 20 6.89 8.59 0.67
C LEU A 20 6.29 8.52 -0.76
N LEU A 21 5.67 7.39 -1.11
CA LEU A 21 4.99 7.26 -2.39
C LEU A 21 3.79 8.21 -2.49
N PHE A 22 2.99 8.32 -1.44
CA PHE A 22 1.92 9.31 -1.39
C PHE A 22 2.46 10.73 -1.49
N GLU A 23 3.46 11.11 -0.67
CA GLU A 23 4.08 12.43 -0.69
C GLU A 23 4.53 12.83 -2.10
N THR A 24 5.21 11.93 -2.80
CA THR A 24 5.70 12.15 -4.17
C THR A 24 4.57 12.32 -5.18
N ASN A 25 3.47 11.57 -5.03
CA ASN A 25 2.44 11.48 -6.07
C ASN A 25 1.22 12.38 -5.80
N LEU A 26 0.95 12.74 -4.55
CA LEU A 26 -0.19 13.59 -4.16
C LEU A 26 -0.32 14.85 -5.03
N PRO A 27 0.77 15.58 -5.39
CA PRO A 27 0.66 16.76 -6.25
C PRO A 27 0.08 16.50 -7.64
N GLU A 28 0.25 15.31 -8.20
CA GLU A 28 -0.13 14.93 -9.57
C GLU A 28 -1.62 14.55 -9.72
N PHE A 29 -2.31 14.35 -8.59
CA PHE A 29 -3.71 13.93 -8.57
C PHE A 29 -4.64 15.08 -8.17
N ASP A 30 -5.78 15.20 -8.87
CA ASP A 30 -6.83 16.17 -8.51
C ASP A 30 -7.62 15.68 -7.29
N LEU A 31 -7.90 14.38 -7.24
CA LEU A 31 -8.62 13.71 -6.17
C LEU A 31 -7.78 12.59 -5.54
N VAL A 32 -7.72 12.53 -4.21
CA VAL A 32 -7.01 11.49 -3.47
C VAL A 32 -7.76 11.10 -2.21
N ALA A 33 -8.00 9.79 -2.08
CA ALA A 33 -8.49 9.19 -0.85
C ALA A 33 -7.50 8.13 -0.35
N ILE A 34 -6.88 8.38 0.80
CA ILE A 34 -6.03 7.41 1.48
C ILE A 34 -6.85 6.76 2.60
N PHE A 35 -7.29 5.53 2.36
CA PHE A 35 -8.01 4.69 3.31
C PHE A 35 -7.04 4.09 4.32
N ASP A 36 -6.86 4.80 5.42
CA ASP A 36 -5.87 4.51 6.45
C ASP A 36 -6.46 3.63 7.56
N TYR A 37 -6.15 2.33 7.51
CA TYR A 37 -6.72 1.34 8.43
C TYR A 37 -6.16 1.50 9.86
N LYS A 38 -4.93 2.02 9.95
CA LYS A 38 -4.13 2.12 11.19
C LYS A 38 -3.85 3.54 11.66
N ASP A 39 -4.24 4.56 10.88
CA ASP A 39 -4.04 5.98 11.15
C ASP A 39 -2.56 6.41 11.18
N GLU A 40 -1.75 5.85 10.26
CA GLU A 40 -0.29 6.03 10.17
C GLU A 40 0.16 7.17 9.24
N TYR A 41 -0.72 7.68 8.36
CA TYR A 41 -0.36 8.68 7.33
C TYR A 41 -0.59 10.14 7.78
N ARG A 42 -0.65 10.40 9.09
CA ARG A 42 -0.79 11.76 9.66
C ARG A 42 0.35 12.71 9.27
N GLY A 43 1.48 12.18 8.82
CA GLY A 43 2.60 12.95 8.29
C GLY A 43 2.22 13.84 7.12
N LEU A 44 1.45 13.29 6.18
CA LEU A 44 0.96 13.99 4.99
C LEU A 44 0.06 15.17 5.39
N VAL A 45 -0.77 14.96 6.42
CA VAL A 45 -1.70 15.96 6.93
C VAL A 45 -0.96 17.11 7.58
N LYS A 46 0.00 16.81 8.46
CA LYS A 46 0.79 17.84 9.16
C LYS A 46 1.64 18.68 8.21
N ALA A 47 2.02 18.12 7.07
CA ALA A 47 2.71 18.83 6.00
C ALA A 47 1.79 19.63 5.07
N GLY A 48 0.47 19.57 5.27
CA GLY A 48 -0.51 20.29 4.44
C GLY A 48 -0.77 19.66 3.08
N LEU A 49 -0.37 18.40 2.86
CA LEU A 49 -0.56 17.69 1.58
C LEU A 49 -1.96 17.06 1.44
N ALA A 50 -2.63 16.81 2.57
CA ALA A 50 -3.98 16.25 2.62
C ALA A 50 -4.71 16.72 3.89
N SER A 51 -6.04 16.70 3.88
CA SER A 51 -6.84 16.82 5.10
C SER A 51 -6.91 15.48 5.84
N HIS A 52 -7.21 15.52 7.14
CA HIS A 52 -7.47 14.32 7.95
C HIS A 52 -8.96 14.22 8.26
N TYR A 53 -9.51 13.03 8.14
CA TYR A 53 -10.88 12.77 8.52
C TYR A 53 -11.01 11.41 9.20
N ILE A 54 -11.81 11.38 10.26
CA ILE A 54 -12.09 10.15 11.01
C ILE A 54 -13.37 9.54 10.45
N VAL A 55 -13.33 8.24 10.17
CA VAL A 55 -14.46 7.49 9.61
C VAL A 55 -15.00 6.53 10.68
N GLY A 56 -16.19 6.83 11.18
CA GLY A 56 -16.91 6.01 12.14
C GLY A 56 -18.32 5.66 11.68
N ASP A 57 -19.23 5.42 12.63
CA ASP A 57 -20.60 4.98 12.35
C ASP A 57 -21.40 5.98 11.52
N ARG A 58 -21.13 7.28 11.65
CA ARG A 58 -21.79 8.33 10.87
C ARG A 58 -21.45 8.21 9.39
N GLU A 59 -20.17 8.15 9.07
CA GLU A 59 -19.66 8.07 7.70
C GLU A 59 -19.98 6.72 7.06
N ARG A 60 -20.13 5.67 7.88
CA ARG A 60 -20.62 4.37 7.41
C ARG A 60 -22.01 4.46 6.78
N ALA A 61 -22.87 5.30 7.33
CA ALA A 61 -24.22 5.51 6.84
C ALA A 61 -24.28 6.34 5.55
N TRP A 62 -23.20 7.01 5.15
CA TRP A 62 -23.15 7.83 3.94
C TRP A 62 -23.45 7.01 2.69
N SER A 63 -24.18 7.63 1.76
CA SER A 63 -24.38 7.12 0.40
C SER A 63 -23.15 7.42 -0.46
N VAL A 64 -23.17 6.98 -1.72
CA VAL A 64 -22.11 7.31 -2.69
C VAL A 64 -22.12 8.82 -2.95
N GLU A 65 -23.29 9.44 -3.09
CA GLU A 65 -23.46 10.87 -3.34
C GLU A 65 -22.95 11.73 -2.18
N ASP A 66 -23.14 11.27 -0.93
CA ASP A 66 -22.55 11.92 0.26
C ASP A 66 -21.01 11.92 0.18
N TRP A 67 -20.40 10.80 -0.26
CA TRP A 67 -18.96 10.70 -0.49
C TRP A 67 -18.49 11.57 -1.65
N GLU A 68 -19.26 11.68 -2.74
CA GLU A 68 -18.94 12.58 -3.85
C GLU A 68 -18.88 14.04 -3.39
N ALA A 69 -19.93 14.51 -2.68
CA ALA A 69 -19.96 15.86 -2.12
C ALA A 69 -18.81 16.10 -1.13
N PHE A 70 -18.44 15.08 -0.35
CA PHE A 70 -17.31 15.14 0.55
C PHE A 70 -15.97 15.31 -0.20
N PHE A 71 -15.72 14.53 -1.25
CA PHE A 71 -14.48 14.61 -2.04
C PHE A 71 -14.37 15.89 -2.85
N GLU A 72 -15.48 16.45 -3.33
CA GLU A 72 -15.48 17.79 -3.94
C GLU A 72 -15.01 18.87 -2.97
N SER A 73 -15.40 18.75 -1.69
CA SER A 73 -15.01 19.69 -0.64
C SER A 73 -13.62 19.38 -0.05
N ASN A 74 -13.15 18.14 -0.20
CA ASN A 74 -11.93 17.61 0.39
C ASN A 74 -11.17 16.79 -0.68
N PRO A 75 -10.58 17.46 -1.69
CA PRO A 75 -10.02 16.79 -2.84
C PRO A 75 -8.87 15.83 -2.48
N LYS A 76 -8.12 16.09 -1.41
CA LYS A 76 -7.03 15.21 -0.95
C LYS A 76 -7.19 14.93 0.53
N VAL A 77 -7.49 13.69 0.89
CA VAL A 77 -7.89 13.33 2.26
C VAL A 77 -7.32 11.98 2.70
N VAL A 78 -6.85 11.94 3.95
CA VAL A 78 -6.54 10.73 4.70
C VAL A 78 -7.75 10.37 5.56
N LEU A 79 -8.35 9.22 5.29
CA LEU A 79 -9.53 8.67 5.95
C LEU A 79 -9.10 7.63 6.98
N ALA A 80 -9.08 8.00 8.25
CA ALA A 80 -8.67 7.12 9.35
C ALA A 80 -9.85 6.30 9.90
N ARG A 81 -9.71 4.98 9.88
CA ARG A 81 -10.73 4.06 10.43
C ARG A 81 -10.88 4.24 11.94
N HIS A 82 -12.11 4.46 12.42
CA HIS A 82 -12.41 4.54 13.85
C HIS A 82 -13.50 3.55 14.28
N ARG A 83 -13.11 2.56 15.09
CA ARG A 83 -14.02 1.57 15.73
C ARG A 83 -14.92 0.74 14.80
N LEU A 84 -14.72 0.80 13.48
CA LEU A 84 -15.42 -0.04 12.50
C LEU A 84 -14.79 -1.43 12.40
N LYS A 85 -15.56 -2.50 12.34
CA LYS A 85 -15.03 -3.85 12.04
C LYS A 85 -14.49 -3.92 10.60
N PRO A 86 -13.66 -4.91 10.25
CA PRO A 86 -13.11 -5.05 8.90
C PRO A 86 -14.15 -5.03 7.77
N GLU A 87 -15.30 -5.66 7.99
CA GLU A 87 -16.38 -5.76 7.01
C GLU A 87 -17.08 -4.41 6.82
N GLU A 88 -17.30 -3.69 7.93
CA GLU A 88 -17.89 -2.35 7.94
C GLU A 88 -16.96 -1.33 7.29
N TRP A 89 -15.65 -1.46 7.54
CA TRP A 89 -14.63 -0.68 6.85
C TRP A 89 -14.64 -0.96 5.35
N ARG A 90 -14.73 -2.23 4.93
CA ARG A 90 -14.82 -2.61 3.52
C ARG A 90 -16.03 -1.99 2.83
N GLU A 91 -17.20 -1.97 3.48
CA GLU A 91 -18.41 -1.31 2.97
C GLU A 91 -18.17 0.19 2.75
N VAL A 92 -17.52 0.86 3.70
CA VAL A 92 -17.18 2.29 3.55
C VAL A 92 -16.23 2.53 2.39
N VAL A 93 -15.13 1.78 2.36
CA VAL A 93 -14.12 1.93 1.29
C VAL A 93 -14.77 1.67 -0.07
N ALA A 94 -15.67 0.69 -0.19
CA ALA A 94 -16.38 0.42 -1.44
C ALA A 94 -17.23 1.60 -1.92
N LYS A 95 -18.04 2.21 -1.04
CA LYS A 95 -18.87 3.38 -1.39
C LYS A 95 -18.01 4.59 -1.75
N ALA A 96 -16.97 4.85 -0.97
CA ALA A 96 -16.05 5.96 -1.19
C ALA A 96 -15.22 5.78 -2.48
N VAL A 97 -14.76 4.56 -2.77
CA VAL A 97 -14.10 4.25 -4.04
C VAL A 97 -15.06 4.43 -5.22
N GLN A 98 -16.32 4.02 -5.09
CA GLN A 98 -17.32 4.27 -6.13
C GLN A 98 -17.50 5.77 -6.40
N ALA A 99 -17.63 6.58 -5.34
CA ALA A 99 -17.73 8.04 -5.45
C ALA A 99 -16.48 8.65 -6.12
N LEU A 100 -15.30 8.23 -5.68
CA LEU A 100 -14.03 8.69 -6.26
C LEU A 100 -13.95 8.36 -7.77
N ARG A 101 -14.38 7.16 -8.16
CA ARG A 101 -14.43 6.72 -9.57
C ARG A 101 -15.47 7.49 -10.38
N ASN A 102 -16.63 7.80 -9.82
CA ASN A 102 -17.66 8.61 -10.48
C ASN A 102 -17.17 10.04 -10.78
N LEU A 103 -16.35 10.60 -9.88
CA LEU A 103 -15.76 11.93 -10.05
C LEU A 103 -14.52 11.93 -10.95
N ALA A 104 -13.85 10.80 -11.09
CA ALA A 104 -12.67 10.66 -11.93
C ALA A 104 -13.04 10.75 -13.42
N GLY A 105 -12.08 11.18 -14.24
CA GLY A 105 -12.27 11.21 -15.68
C GLY A 105 -11.03 11.72 -16.43
N PRO A 106 -11.14 11.90 -17.75
CA PRO A 106 -10.00 12.30 -18.59
C PRO A 106 -9.35 13.62 -18.18
N SER A 107 -10.11 14.53 -17.56
CA SER A 107 -9.67 15.84 -17.10
C SER A 107 -9.57 15.95 -15.57
N ARG A 108 -9.76 14.84 -14.84
CA ARG A 108 -9.74 14.83 -13.38
C ARG A 108 -9.17 13.51 -12.88
N SER A 109 -7.90 13.52 -12.49
CA SER A 109 -7.20 12.32 -12.04
C SER A 109 -7.56 11.99 -10.60
N ALA A 110 -7.74 10.70 -10.31
CA ALA A 110 -8.01 10.22 -8.96
C ALA A 110 -7.02 9.15 -8.49
N LEU A 111 -6.71 9.12 -7.19
CA LEU A 111 -5.90 8.10 -6.55
C LEU A 111 -6.60 7.54 -5.30
N ALA A 112 -6.78 6.23 -5.26
CA ALA A 112 -7.20 5.49 -4.08
C ALA A 112 -5.99 4.76 -3.45
N GLY A 113 -5.57 5.19 -2.26
CA GLY A 113 -4.58 4.49 -1.45
C GLY A 113 -5.26 3.59 -0.42
N ILE A 114 -5.03 2.28 -0.43
CA ILE A 114 -5.74 1.33 0.44
C ILE A 114 -4.73 0.65 1.36
N ASP A 115 -4.69 1.10 2.62
CA ASP A 115 -3.91 0.46 3.68
C ASP A 115 -4.59 -0.82 4.19
N GLU A 116 -3.75 -1.78 4.58
CA GLU A 116 -4.15 -3.14 4.93
C GLU A 116 -5.18 -3.73 3.95
N ALA A 117 -4.86 -3.65 2.66
CA ALA A 117 -5.72 -3.98 1.53
C ALA A 117 -6.41 -5.34 1.63
N HIS A 118 -5.81 -6.31 2.31
CA HIS A 118 -6.41 -7.63 2.54
C HIS A 118 -7.71 -7.60 3.36
N PHE A 119 -8.02 -6.52 4.09
CA PHE A 119 -9.33 -6.35 4.73
C PHE A 119 -10.39 -5.83 3.77
N VAL A 120 -10.00 -5.05 2.75
CA VAL A 120 -10.89 -4.48 1.75
C VAL A 120 -11.12 -5.45 0.59
N ALA A 121 -10.07 -6.13 0.14
CA ALA A 121 -10.10 -7.15 -0.90
C ALA A 121 -9.53 -8.48 -0.35
N PRO A 122 -10.29 -9.20 0.50
CA PRO A 122 -9.83 -10.47 1.06
C PRO A 122 -9.75 -11.56 -0.01
N GLN A 123 -8.82 -12.50 0.16
CA GLN A 123 -8.64 -13.68 -0.71
C GLN A 123 -9.91 -14.54 -0.83
N THR A 124 -10.74 -14.54 0.21
CA THR A 124 -11.95 -15.36 0.28
C THR A 124 -13.19 -14.49 0.42
N GLY A 125 -14.25 -14.90 -0.27
CA GLY A 125 -15.52 -14.19 -0.29
C GLY A 125 -15.64 -13.26 -1.50
N LYS A 126 -16.81 -12.61 -1.64
CA LYS A 126 -17.02 -11.66 -2.73
C LYS A 126 -16.43 -10.29 -2.37
N ILE A 127 -15.57 -9.76 -3.23
CA ILE A 127 -15.14 -8.36 -3.16
C ILE A 127 -16.25 -7.45 -3.72
N PRO A 128 -16.47 -6.25 -3.13
CA PRO A 128 -17.45 -5.31 -3.67
C PRO A 128 -17.09 -4.87 -5.10
N ASP A 129 -18.09 -4.75 -5.97
CA ASP A 129 -17.90 -4.44 -7.40
C ASP A 129 -17.10 -3.13 -7.63
N ALA A 130 -17.24 -2.14 -6.74
CA ALA A 130 -16.48 -0.91 -6.80
C ALA A 130 -14.96 -1.11 -6.61
N ILE A 131 -14.59 -2.04 -5.71
CA ILE A 131 -13.20 -2.42 -5.39
C ILE A 131 -12.62 -3.25 -6.54
N GLU A 132 -13.40 -4.21 -7.05
CA GLU A 132 -13.02 -5.00 -8.22
C GLU A 132 -12.79 -4.11 -9.45
N GLY A 133 -13.72 -3.21 -9.73
CA GLY A 133 -13.60 -2.25 -10.84
C GLY A 133 -12.42 -1.29 -10.68
N LEU A 134 -12.11 -0.83 -9.47
CA LEU A 134 -10.88 -0.04 -9.22
C LEU A 134 -9.62 -0.82 -9.61
N SER A 135 -9.58 -2.12 -9.31
CA SER A 135 -8.44 -2.97 -9.64
C SER A 135 -8.38 -3.37 -11.12
N THR A 136 -9.50 -3.43 -11.85
CA THR A 136 -9.57 -3.98 -13.22
C THR A 136 -9.77 -2.92 -14.31
N THR A 137 -10.70 -1.98 -14.12
CA THR A 137 -11.12 -0.99 -15.13
C THR A 137 -10.76 0.45 -14.79
N GLY A 138 -10.28 0.73 -13.57
CA GLY A 138 -10.02 2.09 -13.07
C GLY A 138 -9.16 2.96 -13.99
N ARG A 139 -8.20 2.38 -14.73
CA ARG A 139 -7.38 3.10 -15.72
C ARG A 139 -8.22 3.81 -16.79
N GLY A 140 -9.27 3.15 -17.30
CA GLY A 140 -10.16 3.74 -18.31
C GLY A 140 -11.02 4.88 -17.76
N GLU A 141 -11.15 4.95 -16.44
CA GLU A 141 -12.00 5.89 -15.71
C GLU A 141 -11.19 7.05 -15.10
N GLY A 142 -9.86 7.09 -15.29
CA GLY A 142 -8.99 8.09 -14.68
C GLY A 142 -8.68 7.85 -13.19
N ALA A 143 -9.01 6.67 -12.67
CA ALA A 143 -8.80 6.27 -11.28
C ALA A 143 -7.59 5.33 -11.13
N SER A 144 -6.56 5.80 -10.43
CA SER A 144 -5.38 5.04 -10.04
C SER A 144 -5.56 4.43 -8.64
N SER A 145 -4.80 3.39 -8.33
CA SER A 145 -4.81 2.77 -7.00
C SER A 145 -3.43 2.35 -6.50
N MET A 146 -3.25 2.44 -5.19
CA MET A 146 -2.12 1.86 -4.48
C MET A 146 -2.64 0.91 -3.40
N TRP A 147 -2.28 -0.37 -3.50
CA TRP A 147 -2.70 -1.44 -2.60
C TRP A 147 -1.56 -1.77 -1.66
N ILE A 148 -1.77 -1.55 -0.36
CA ILE A 148 -0.71 -1.70 0.65
C ILE A 148 -1.10 -2.84 1.59
N THR A 149 -0.25 -3.84 1.76
CA THR A 149 -0.59 -4.99 2.63
C THR A 149 0.63 -5.63 3.29
N GLN A 150 0.43 -6.18 4.48
CA GLN A 150 1.41 -7.05 5.15
C GLN A 150 1.11 -8.55 5.02
N ARG A 151 0.01 -8.90 4.35
CA ARG A 151 -0.48 -10.27 4.16
C ARG A 151 -0.86 -10.47 2.70
N LEU A 152 0.12 -10.72 1.84
CA LEU A 152 -0.14 -11.03 0.43
C LEU A 152 -1.00 -12.30 0.30
N ALA A 153 -0.77 -13.29 1.16
CA ALA A 153 -1.56 -14.52 1.20
C ALA A 153 -3.04 -14.32 1.54
N LYS A 154 -3.44 -13.14 2.02
CA LYS A 154 -4.83 -12.81 2.34
C LYS A 154 -5.45 -11.81 1.37
N LEU A 155 -4.69 -11.33 0.38
CA LEU A 155 -5.21 -10.43 -0.64
C LEU A 155 -5.88 -11.23 -1.76
N ASP A 156 -6.93 -10.67 -2.34
CA ASP A 156 -7.55 -11.18 -3.56
C ASP A 156 -6.55 -11.28 -4.72
N GLU A 157 -6.60 -12.39 -5.46
CA GLU A 157 -5.66 -12.68 -6.54
C GLU A 157 -5.86 -11.78 -7.77
N THR A 158 -7.11 -11.36 -8.04
CA THR A 158 -7.41 -10.42 -9.12
C THR A 158 -6.79 -9.07 -8.82
N VAL A 159 -6.93 -8.58 -7.58
CA VAL A 159 -6.31 -7.32 -7.16
C VAL A 159 -4.79 -7.36 -7.29
N GLY A 160 -4.14 -8.43 -6.83
CA GLY A 160 -2.69 -8.58 -6.93
C GLY A 160 -2.19 -8.70 -8.37
N SER A 161 -2.86 -9.51 -9.20
CA SER A 161 -2.47 -9.77 -10.58
C SER A 161 -2.69 -8.59 -11.52
N GLN A 162 -3.67 -7.73 -11.24
CA GLN A 162 -3.98 -6.55 -12.04
C GLN A 162 -3.08 -5.34 -11.72
N CYS A 163 -2.21 -5.41 -10.72
CA CYS A 163 -1.26 -4.34 -10.46
C CYS A 163 -0.21 -4.25 -11.57
N ASP A 164 0.00 -3.02 -12.08
CA ASP A 164 0.96 -2.74 -13.16
C ASP A 164 2.41 -2.72 -12.64
N GLU A 165 2.56 -2.37 -11.35
CA GLU A 165 3.83 -2.24 -10.64
C GLU A 165 3.72 -2.92 -9.27
N ARG A 166 4.82 -3.53 -8.83
CA ARG A 166 4.94 -4.20 -7.53
C ARG A 166 6.20 -3.69 -6.84
N ILE A 167 6.07 -3.33 -5.58
CA ILE A 167 7.17 -2.98 -4.68
C ILE A 167 7.08 -3.92 -3.49
N ILE A 168 7.97 -4.90 -3.46
CA ILE A 168 7.87 -6.05 -2.56
C ILE A 168 9.10 -6.12 -1.66
N GLY A 169 8.88 -6.17 -0.36
CA GLY A 169 9.92 -6.33 0.66
C GLY A 169 9.90 -7.74 1.25
N GLY A 170 10.60 -7.92 2.37
CA GLY A 170 10.74 -9.24 2.98
C GLY A 170 9.47 -9.81 3.61
N PHE A 171 9.38 -11.14 3.57
CA PHE A 171 8.36 -11.97 4.22
C PHE A 171 8.99 -13.21 4.86
N SER A 172 8.72 -13.41 6.15
CA SER A 172 9.14 -14.62 6.86
C SER A 172 8.28 -15.85 6.51
N GLY A 173 7.00 -15.65 6.18
CA GLY A 173 6.07 -16.74 5.89
C GLY A 173 6.08 -17.17 4.41
N ASP A 174 6.22 -18.48 4.18
CA ASP A 174 6.24 -19.10 2.84
C ASP A 174 4.96 -18.78 2.04
N ARG A 175 3.81 -18.77 2.71
CA ARG A 175 2.51 -18.49 2.05
C ARG A 175 2.44 -17.09 1.45
N ASP A 176 3.03 -16.09 2.11
CA ASP A 176 3.06 -14.72 1.59
C ASP A 176 4.07 -14.59 0.44
N ARG A 177 5.22 -15.27 0.54
CA ARG A 177 6.23 -15.29 -0.54
C ARG A 177 5.71 -15.95 -1.82
N GLY A 178 5.05 -17.10 -1.69
CA GLY A 178 4.45 -17.81 -2.83
C GLY A 178 3.34 -17.05 -3.55
N LYS A 179 2.95 -15.86 -3.06
CA LYS A 179 1.98 -14.96 -3.71
C LYS A 179 2.61 -13.79 -4.44
N VAL A 180 3.94 -13.62 -4.37
CA VAL A 180 4.64 -12.57 -5.11
C VAL A 180 4.61 -12.85 -6.61
N ASP A 181 4.59 -14.13 -7.00
CA ASP A 181 4.62 -14.64 -8.38
C ASP A 181 5.57 -13.85 -9.31
N PRO A 182 6.88 -13.80 -9.00
CA PRO A 182 7.83 -12.99 -9.75
C PRO A 182 8.52 -13.77 -10.88
N GLU A 183 9.06 -13.03 -11.86
CA GLU A 183 9.96 -13.59 -12.90
C GLU A 183 11.38 -13.89 -12.36
N TYR A 184 11.62 -13.63 -11.08
CA TYR A 184 12.88 -13.86 -10.37
C TYR A 184 12.65 -14.81 -9.18
N PRO A 185 13.71 -15.40 -8.59
CA PRO A 185 13.59 -16.27 -7.42
C PRO A 185 12.89 -15.57 -6.23
N GLU A 186 11.74 -16.09 -5.79
CA GLU A 186 10.97 -15.54 -4.67
C GLU A 186 11.73 -15.54 -3.33
N ASP A 187 12.72 -16.42 -3.20
CA ASP A 187 13.58 -16.52 -2.01
C ASP A 187 14.33 -15.24 -1.70
N VAL A 188 14.48 -14.32 -2.67
CA VAL A 188 15.04 -12.97 -2.41
C VAL A 188 14.26 -12.24 -1.31
N HIS A 189 12.96 -12.50 -1.21
CA HIS A 189 12.07 -11.94 -0.20
C HIS A 189 12.12 -12.70 1.13
N ASN A 190 12.91 -13.76 1.26
CA ASN A 190 13.12 -14.48 2.51
C ASN A 190 14.33 -13.90 3.27
N PRO A 191 14.14 -13.14 4.37
CA PRO A 191 15.25 -12.50 5.07
C PRO A 191 16.21 -13.49 5.74
N GLN A 192 15.81 -14.76 5.87
CA GLN A 192 16.61 -15.83 6.46
C GLN A 192 17.38 -16.64 5.39
N ALA A 193 17.13 -16.39 4.10
CA ALA A 193 17.83 -17.11 3.04
C ALA A 193 19.30 -16.69 2.99
N ARG A 194 20.19 -17.69 3.10
CA ARG A 194 21.65 -17.48 3.11
C ARG A 194 22.23 -17.29 1.72
N SER A 195 21.55 -17.76 0.69
CA SER A 195 21.96 -17.66 -0.71
C SER A 195 20.74 -17.77 -1.60
N ILE A 196 20.67 -16.95 -2.64
CA ILE A 196 19.59 -16.99 -3.64
C ILE A 196 20.16 -17.58 -4.93
N ALA A 197 19.48 -18.59 -5.49
CA ALA A 197 19.92 -19.17 -6.74
C ALA A 197 19.65 -18.21 -7.90
N ARG A 198 20.72 -17.71 -8.55
CA ARG A 198 20.67 -17.01 -9.85
C ARG A 198 19.72 -15.80 -9.88
N LEU A 199 20.00 -14.79 -9.05
CA LEU A 199 19.32 -13.49 -9.20
C LEU A 199 19.72 -12.79 -10.51
N PRO A 200 18.79 -12.07 -11.17
CA PRO A 200 19.10 -11.08 -12.20
C PRO A 200 20.13 -10.06 -11.70
N ASP A 201 20.98 -9.55 -12.58
CA ASP A 201 22.07 -8.66 -12.19
C ASP A 201 21.55 -7.36 -11.55
N GLU A 202 20.38 -6.90 -11.97
CA GLU A 202 19.65 -5.73 -11.46
C GLU A 202 19.19 -5.89 -10.00
N LEU A 203 19.13 -7.13 -9.50
CA LEU A 203 18.71 -7.45 -8.13
C LEU A 203 19.87 -7.88 -7.22
N ARG A 204 21.08 -7.99 -7.77
CA ARG A 204 22.29 -8.35 -7.02
C ARG A 204 22.84 -7.15 -6.26
N VAL A 205 23.59 -7.45 -5.20
CA VAL A 205 24.37 -6.46 -4.44
C VAL A 205 25.82 -6.83 -4.57
N ASP A 206 26.65 -5.93 -5.10
CA ASP A 206 28.08 -6.15 -5.31
C ASP A 206 28.38 -7.46 -6.09
N GLY A 207 27.50 -7.83 -7.02
CA GLY A 207 27.59 -9.07 -7.81
C GLY A 207 27.10 -10.33 -7.10
N GLU A 208 26.66 -10.24 -5.84
CA GLU A 208 26.18 -11.37 -5.05
C GLU A 208 24.66 -11.55 -5.11
N SER A 209 24.22 -12.82 -5.12
CA SER A 209 22.80 -13.19 -5.07
C SER A 209 22.34 -13.39 -3.62
N ILE A 210 22.03 -12.29 -2.94
CA ILE A 210 21.60 -12.28 -1.53
C ILE A 210 20.15 -11.83 -1.37
N ALA A 211 19.51 -12.29 -0.30
CA ALA A 211 18.18 -11.84 0.11
C ALA A 211 18.14 -10.33 0.37
N LEU A 212 16.94 -9.76 0.36
CA LEU A 212 16.71 -8.38 0.81
C LEU A 212 17.13 -8.22 2.26
N ARG A 213 17.75 -7.08 2.57
CA ARG A 213 18.24 -6.76 3.90
C ARG A 213 17.32 -5.76 4.58
N ARG A 214 17.33 -5.83 5.91
CA ARG A 214 16.78 -4.81 6.80
C ARG A 214 17.93 -4.24 7.62
N PHE A 215 17.92 -2.92 7.80
CA PHE A 215 18.93 -2.19 8.55
C PHE A 215 18.31 -1.62 9.82
N GLU A 216 18.98 -1.82 10.95
CA GLU A 216 18.51 -1.43 12.27
C GLU A 216 19.59 -0.61 13.00
N GLU A 217 19.17 0.45 13.66
CA GLU A 217 19.98 1.25 14.60
C GLU A 217 19.18 1.42 15.88
N ASP A 218 19.82 1.22 17.03
CA ASP A 218 19.21 1.32 18.37
C ASP A 218 17.90 0.52 18.55
N GLY A 219 17.76 -0.60 17.83
CA GLY A 219 16.58 -1.48 17.89
C GLY A 219 15.40 -1.04 16.99
N SER A 220 15.54 0.07 16.26
CA SER A 220 14.55 0.56 15.31
C SER A 220 15.04 0.36 13.87
N THR A 221 14.12 0.06 12.95
CA THR A 221 14.44 -0.08 11.53
C THR A 221 14.72 1.30 10.93
N VAL A 222 15.94 1.51 10.42
CA VAL A 222 16.35 2.74 9.73
C VAL A 222 16.27 2.64 8.20
N GLY A 223 16.10 1.42 7.68
CA GLY A 223 15.87 1.20 6.27
C GLY A 223 15.76 -0.27 5.90
N SER A 224 15.44 -0.53 4.64
CA SER A 224 15.24 -1.88 4.11
C SER A 224 15.34 -1.86 2.60
N GLU A 225 15.65 -3.03 2.03
CA GLU A 225 15.69 -3.23 0.59
C GLU A 225 14.38 -3.80 0.08
N TRP A 226 14.02 -3.43 -1.15
CA TRP A 226 12.78 -3.81 -1.81
C TRP A 226 13.07 -4.18 -3.26
N VAL A 227 12.27 -5.06 -3.84
CA VAL A 227 12.25 -5.25 -5.30
C VAL A 227 11.10 -4.45 -5.88
N TYR A 228 11.41 -3.53 -6.77
CA TYR A 228 10.44 -2.97 -7.71
C TYR A 228 10.42 -3.83 -8.98
N SER A 229 9.22 -4.07 -9.51
CA SER A 229 9.03 -4.66 -10.83
C SER A 229 7.77 -4.15 -11.51
N ASN A 230 7.70 -4.19 -12.84
CA ASN A 230 6.50 -3.82 -13.59
C ASN A 230 6.22 -4.72 -14.79
N ASN A 231 5.05 -4.52 -15.42
CA ASN A 231 4.60 -5.31 -16.57
C ASN A 231 5.39 -5.08 -17.88
N LYS A 232 6.40 -4.20 -17.88
CA LYS A 232 7.33 -4.02 -19.00
C LYS A 232 8.61 -4.85 -18.84
N GLY A 233 8.73 -5.62 -17.76
CA GLY A 233 9.95 -6.36 -17.42
C GLY A 233 11.03 -5.50 -16.76
N GLU A 234 10.74 -4.25 -16.42
CA GLU A 234 11.67 -3.44 -15.63
C GLU A 234 11.67 -3.98 -14.20
N MET A 235 12.87 -4.18 -13.64
CA MET A 235 13.06 -4.58 -12.26
C MET A 235 14.29 -3.91 -11.67
N GLU A 236 14.22 -3.56 -10.39
CA GLU A 236 15.35 -2.99 -9.67
C GLU A 236 15.23 -3.29 -8.16
N ARG A 237 16.40 -3.41 -7.51
CA ARG A 237 16.50 -3.42 -6.05
C ARG A 237 16.60 -1.98 -5.56
N ARG A 238 15.73 -1.59 -4.63
CA ARG A 238 15.69 -0.25 -4.03
C ARG A 238 16.04 -0.31 -2.55
N ASP A 239 16.92 0.55 -2.09
CA ASP A 239 17.22 0.73 -0.67
C ASP A 239 16.55 2.01 -0.15
N THR A 240 15.69 1.89 0.87
CA THR A 240 14.97 3.05 1.42
C THR A 240 15.89 4.06 2.12
N ARG A 241 17.13 3.68 2.48
CA ARG A 241 18.13 4.61 3.05
C ARG A 241 18.63 5.64 2.03
N GLU A 242 18.50 5.33 0.74
CA GLU A 242 18.86 6.24 -0.35
C GLU A 242 17.71 7.18 -0.72
N LEU A 243 16.53 6.96 -0.13
CA LEU A 243 15.34 7.75 -0.38
C LEU A 243 15.15 8.79 0.72
N THR A 244 14.63 9.96 0.36
CA THR A 244 14.36 11.04 1.30
C THR A 244 12.88 11.39 1.30
N MET A 245 12.29 11.40 2.48
CA MET A 245 10.92 11.85 2.72
C MET A 245 10.95 13.20 3.44
N GLN A 246 10.17 14.16 2.95
CA GLN A 246 10.09 15.50 3.55
C GLN A 246 9.12 15.53 4.72
N THR A 247 8.07 14.71 4.68
CA THR A 247 7.10 14.59 5.76
C THR A 247 7.62 13.72 6.90
N THR A 248 7.22 14.03 8.13
CA THR A 248 7.48 13.15 9.29
C THR A 248 6.55 11.94 9.22
N HIS A 249 7.08 10.73 9.33
CA HIS A 249 6.26 9.52 9.45
C HIS A 249 5.97 9.19 10.92
N TYR A 250 4.72 8.82 11.21
CA TYR A 250 4.24 8.51 12.54
C TYR A 250 3.82 7.03 12.59
N GLY A 251 4.81 6.13 12.49
CA GLY A 251 4.58 4.70 12.66
C GLY A 251 4.47 4.36 14.15
N PRO A 252 3.44 3.63 14.60
CA PRO A 252 3.35 3.20 15.99
C PRO A 252 4.41 2.13 16.28
N GLU A 253 5.34 2.42 17.19
CA GLU A 253 6.12 1.39 17.86
C GLU A 253 5.23 0.76 18.93
N GLY A 254 4.81 -0.49 18.72
CA GLY A 254 4.07 -1.23 19.74
C GLY A 254 4.88 -1.33 21.03
N HIS A 255 4.21 -1.44 22.18
CA HIS A 255 4.92 -1.68 23.44
C HIS A 255 5.66 -3.02 23.38
N PRO A 256 6.99 -3.06 23.61
CA PRO A 256 7.73 -4.32 23.64
C PRO A 256 7.19 -5.19 24.78
N ILE A 257 7.03 -6.47 24.49
CA ILE A 257 6.80 -7.47 25.53
C ILE A 257 8.17 -7.89 26.05
N HIS A 258 8.42 -7.66 27.33
CA HIS A 258 9.65 -8.09 27.98
C HIS A 258 9.47 -9.51 28.52
N ASP A 259 10.42 -10.40 28.23
CA ASP A 259 10.47 -11.70 28.87
C ASP A 259 10.70 -11.53 30.39
N PRO A 260 10.06 -12.36 31.25
CA PRO A 260 10.46 -12.41 32.65
C PRO A 260 11.90 -12.94 32.72
N ASN A 261 12.79 -12.16 33.34
CA ASN A 261 14.17 -12.56 33.62
C ASN A 261 14.26 -13.96 34.25
#